data_AF-V4JIF2-F1
#
_entry.id   AF-V4JIF2-F1
#
_cell.length_a   1.000
_cell.length_b   1.000
_cell.length_c   1.000
_cell.angle_alpha   90.00
_cell.angle_beta   90.00
_cell.angle_gamma   90.00
#
_symmetry.space_group_name_H-M   'P 1'
#
loop_
_entity.id
_entity.type
_entity.pdbx_description
1 polymer ?
#
loop_
_entity_poly.entity_id
_entity_poly.type
_entity_poly.pdbx_seq_one_letter_code
_entity_poly.pdbx_strand_id
1 'polypeptide(L)' 'MIEVQQNATFARWLRSLRDARARAGIVARIDRMAAGNLGDAKPVGGGVSEIRVHYGPG' A
#
# COMPACT_ATOMS: atom_id res chain seq x y z
N MET A 1 2.24 14.50 8.45
CA MET A 1 1.19 13.48 8.54
C MET A 1 0.31 13.65 7.31
N ILE A 2 0.10 12.57 6.55
CA ILE A 2 -0.71 12.58 5.33
C ILE A 2 -2.05 11.92 5.66
N GLU A 3 -3.15 12.51 5.19
CA GLU A 3 -4.46 11.89 5.30
C GLU A 3 -4.54 10.70 4.33
N VAL A 4 -4.86 9.53 4.85
CA VAL A 4 -5.08 8.32 4.04
C VAL A 4 -6.58 8.07 3.94
N GLN A 5 -7.09 8.15 2.71
CA GLN A 5 -8.46 7.77 2.39
C GLN A 5 -8.47 6.44 1.63
N GLN A 6 -9.33 5.53 2.07
CA GLN A 6 -9.47 4.20 1.49
C GLN A 6 -10.87 4.02 0.91
N ASN A 7 -10.97 3.57 -0.35
CA ASN A 7 -12.25 3.23 -0.95
C ASN A 7 -12.71 1.80 -0.60
N ALA A 8 -14.01 1.55 -0.75
CA ALA A 8 -14.61 0.24 -0.45
C ALA A 8 -14.06 -0.90 -1.32
N THR A 9 -13.70 -0.61 -2.57
CA THR A 9 -13.13 -1.59 -3.51
C THR A 9 -11.78 -2.12 -3.02
N PHE A 10 -10.88 -1.22 -2.62
CA PHE A 10 -9.59 -1.57 -2.03
C PHE A 10 -9.78 -2.33 -0.72
N ALA A 11 -10.70 -1.89 0.13
CA ALA A 11 -11.00 -2.59 1.39
C ALA A 11 -11.45 -4.03 1.18
N ARG A 12 -12.32 -4.27 0.18
CA ARG A 12 -12.77 -5.60 -0.19
C ARG A 12 -11.62 -6.44 -0.76
N TRP A 13 -10.82 -5.88 -1.65
CA TRP A 13 -9.67 -6.56 -2.23
C TRP A 13 -8.65 -6.97 -1.15
N LEU A 14 -8.28 -6.05 -0.26
CA LEU A 14 -7.33 -6.31 0.82
C LEU A 14 -7.81 -7.42 1.76
N ARG A 15 -9.12 -7.47 2.07
CA ARG A 15 -9.71 -8.56 2.86
C ARG A 15 -9.74 -9.90 2.13
N SER A 16 -9.79 -9.89 0.79
CA SER A 16 -9.82 -11.11 -0.03
C SER A 16 -8.44 -11.77 -0.22
N LEU A 17 -7.35 -11.07 0.13
CA LEU A 17 -6.00 -11.64 0.09
C LEU A 17 -5.89 -12.80 1.08
N ARG A 18 -5.64 -14.01 0.55
CA ARG A 18 -5.46 -15.23 1.36
C ARG A 18 -4.16 -15.22 2.15
N ASP A 19 -3.13 -14.58 1.62
CA ASP A 19 -1.83 -14.48 2.27
C ASP A 19 -1.84 -13.39 3.35
N ALA A 20 -1.89 -13.82 4.61
CA ALA A 20 -1.91 -12.92 5.76
C ALA A 20 -0.64 -12.07 5.90
N ARG A 21 0.52 -12.59 5.49
CA ARG A 21 1.79 -11.83 5.59
C ARG A 21 1.87 -10.79 4.48
N ALA A 22 1.42 -11.11 3.26
CA ALA A 22 1.31 -10.13 2.18
C ALA A 22 0.36 -9.00 2.57
N ARG A 23 -0.82 -9.35 3.13
CA ARG A 23 -1.79 -8.38 3.63
C ARG A 23 -1.19 -7.47 4.70
N ALA A 24 -0.48 -8.04 5.68
CA ALA A 24 0.20 -7.26 6.73
C ALA A 24 1.28 -6.33 6.15
N GLY A 25 2.06 -6.79 5.16
CA GLY A 25 3.06 -5.98 4.49
C GLY A 25 2.48 -4.76 3.76
N ILE A 26 1.31 -4.92 3.12
CA ILE A 26 0.59 -3.82 2.48
C ILE A 26 0.08 -2.80 3.53
N VAL A 27 -0.56 -3.28 4.60
CA VAL A 27 -1.07 -2.40 5.68
C VAL A 27 0.08 -1.61 6.31
N ALA A 28 1.17 -2.28 6.68
CA ALA A 28 2.34 -1.63 7.25
C ALA A 28 2.97 -0.59 6.30
N ARG A 29 2.85 -0.78 4.98
CA ARG A 29 3.31 0.24 4.02
C ARG A 29 2.41 1.47 4.03
N ILE A 30 1.09 1.29 4.09
CA ILE A 30 0.12 2.39 4.15
C ILE A 30 0.33 3.20 5.44
N ASP A 31 0.54 2.55 6.58
CA ASP A 31 0.80 3.23 7.86
C ASP A 31 2.05 4.12 7.78
N ARG A 32 3.11 3.64 7.12
CA ARG A 32 4.32 4.44 6.88
C ARG A 32 4.02 5.64 5.98
N MET A 33 3.20 5.48 4.94
CA MET A 33 2.80 6.59 4.07
C MET A 33 1.98 7.64 4.85
N ALA A 34 1.07 7.22 5.73
CA ALA A 34 0.32 8.12 6.62
C ALA A 34 1.25 8.94 7.53
N ALA A 35 2.35 8.33 7.98
CA ALA A 35 3.40 9.00 8.74
C ALA A 35 4.28 9.96 7.90
N GLY A 36 4.09 10.03 6.58
CA GLY A 36 4.86 10.85 5.65
C GLY A 36 6.03 10.13 4.98
N ASN A 37 6.18 8.82 5.19
CA ASN A 37 7.27 8.02 4.63
C ASN A 37 6.80 7.29 3.36
N LEU A 38 6.90 7.96 2.21
CA LEU A 38 6.50 7.42 0.90
C LEU A 38 7.48 6.38 0.33
N GLY A 39 8.77 6.40 0.72
CA GLY A 39 9.77 5.45 0.24
C GLY A 39 10.00 5.51 -1.27
N ASP A 40 10.16 4.36 -1.93
CA ASP A 40 10.33 4.24 -3.38
C ASP A 40 9.00 4.37 -4.14
N ALA A 41 8.32 5.51 -3.94
CA ALA A 41 7.12 5.87 -4.69
C ALA A 41 7.52 6.49 -6.04
N LYS A 42 6.92 6.02 -7.13
CA LYS A 42 7.25 6.48 -8.49
C LYS A 42 6.00 6.93 -9.23
N PRO A 43 6.05 8.05 -9.99
CA PRO A 43 4.92 8.46 -10.81
C PRO A 43 4.70 7.46 -11.95
N VAL A 44 3.45 7.12 -12.21
CA VAL A 44 3.03 6.27 -13.35
C VAL A 44 2.18 7.04 -14.37
N GLY A 45 2.06 8.36 -14.19
CA GLY A 45 1.25 9.25 -15.03
C GLY A 45 -0.16 9.48 -14.48
N GLY A 46 -0.87 10.46 -15.06
CA GLY A 46 -2.27 10.74 -14.72
C GLY A 46 -2.52 11.17 -13.26
N GLY A 47 -1.50 11.73 -12.58
CA GLY A 47 -1.59 12.07 -11.15
C GLY A 47 -1.54 10.85 -10.21
N VAL A 48 -1.16 9.68 -10.72
CA VAL A 48 -1.03 8.44 -9.95
C VAL A 48 0.44 8.12 -9.71
N SER A 49 0.73 7.56 -8.54
CA SER A 49 2.04 7.00 -8.21
C SER A 49 1.90 5.56 -7.73
N GLU A 50 2.89 4.72 -8.06
CA GLU A 50 3.01 3.35 -7.59
C GLU A 50 4.01 3.25 -6.45
N ILE A 51 3.86 2.21 -5.64
CA ILE A 51 4.80 1.87 -4.58
C ILE A 51 4.98 0.36 -4.51
N ARG A 52 6.23 -0.08 -4.36
CA ARG A 52 6.56 -1.51 -4.28
C ARG A 52 6.52 -2.01 -2.85
N VAL A 53 5.86 -3.15 -2.65
CA VAL A 53 5.89 -3.92 -1.40
C VAL A 53 6.70 -5.18 -1.65
N HIS A 54 7.94 -5.21 -1.15
CA HIS A 54 8.78 -6.40 -1.20
C HIS A 54 8.18 -7.48 -0.30
N TYR A 55 7.92 -8.65 -0.85
CA TYR A 55 7.25 -9.74 -0.16
C TYR A 55 7.70 -11.10 -0.71
N GLY A 56 8.11 -11.99 0.19
CA GLY A 56 8.65 -13.31 -0.18
C GLY A 56 10.16 -13.30 -0.46
N PRO A 57 10.73 -14.46 -0.82
CA PRO A 57 12.15 -14.56 -1.15
C PRO A 57 12.44 -13.96 -2.52
N GLY A 58 13.38 -12.99 -2.55
CA GLY A 58 14.02 -12.46 -3.76
C GLY A 58 13.12 -11.64 -4.66
#